data_AF-A0A6A4I9D2-F1
#
_entry.id   AF-A0A6A4I9D2-F1
#
_cell.length_a   1.000
_cell.length_b   1.000
_cell.length_c   1.000
_cell.angle_alpha   90.00
_cell.angle_beta   90.00
_cell.angle_gamma   90.00
#
_symmetry.space_group_name_H-M   'P 1'
#
loop_
_entity.id
_entity.type
_entity.pdbx_description
1 polymer ?
#
loop_
_entity_poly.entity_id
_entity_poly.type
_entity_poly.pdbx_seq_one_letter_code
_entity_poly.pdbx_strand_id
1 'polypeptide(L)' 'EFEKKKGKRKSNKMAQARAEMILRVEAGQLSHMTARDPMEIWERLKNVHCGRGFATSLALKRQFLTSKK' A
#
# COMPACT_ATOMS: atom_id res chain seq x y z
N GLU A 1 -3.28 21.70 -28.36
CA GLU A 1 -4.43 21.53 -27.43
C GLU A 1 -4.65 20.06 -26.99
N PHE A 2 -4.53 19.09 -27.90
CA PHE A 2 -4.74 17.66 -27.63
C PHE A 2 -3.84 17.04 -26.52
N GLU A 3 -2.55 17.37 -26.51
CA GLU A 3 -1.62 16.85 -25.48
C GLU A 3 -1.99 17.31 -24.06
N LYS A 4 -2.47 18.56 -23.89
CA LYS A 4 -2.97 19.07 -22.60
C LYS A 4 -4.21 18.30 -22.13
N LYS A 5 -5.14 17.96 -23.03
CA LYS A 5 -6.32 17.13 -22.71
C LYS A 5 -5.92 15.71 -22.30
N LYS A 6 -4.91 15.12 -22.95
CA LYS A 6 -4.36 13.80 -22.60
C LYS A 6 -3.71 13.78 -21.21
N GLY A 7 -2.93 14.80 -20.88
CA GLY A 7 -2.32 14.98 -19.56
C GLY A 7 -3.36 15.10 -18.45
N LYS A 8 -4.40 15.93 -18.63
CA LYS A 8 -5.53 16.07 -17.69
C LYS A 8 -6.30 14.75 -17.48
N ARG A 9 -6.53 13.98 -18.56
CA ARG A 9 -7.23 12.68 -18.44
C ARG A 9 -6.41 11.65 -17.66
N LYS A 10 -5.07 11.66 -17.82
CA LYS A 10 -4.15 10.84 -17.02
C LYS A 10 -4.13 11.29 -15.55
N SER A 11 -4.10 12.59 -15.25
CA SER A 11 -4.14 13.07 -13.86
C SER A 11 -5.44 12.71 -13.15
N ASN A 12 -6.58 12.76 -13.85
CA ASN A 12 -7.86 12.33 -13.28
C ASN A 12 -7.88 10.84 -12.96
N LYS A 13 -7.31 9.99 -13.81
CA LYS A 13 -7.19 8.54 -13.53
C LYS A 13 -6.30 8.27 -12.32
N MET A 14 -5.19 8.99 -12.18
CA MET A 14 -4.30 8.85 -11.01
C MET A 14 -4.98 9.31 -9.72
N ALA A 15 -5.73 10.43 -9.79
CA ALA A 15 -6.52 10.90 -8.65
C ALA A 15 -7.62 9.92 -8.26
N GLN A 16 -8.30 9.31 -9.23
CA GLN A 16 -9.31 8.28 -8.99
C GLN A 16 -8.69 7.03 -8.35
N ALA A 17 -7.58 6.51 -8.90
CA ALA A 17 -6.88 5.37 -8.33
C ALA A 17 -6.44 5.63 -6.88
N ARG A 18 -5.92 6.84 -6.60
CA ARG A 18 -5.57 7.25 -5.23
C ARG A 18 -6.78 7.26 -4.31
N ALA A 19 -7.92 7.80 -4.75
CA ALA A 19 -9.15 7.82 -3.96
C ALA A 19 -9.67 6.41 -3.67
N GLU A 20 -9.66 5.53 -4.68
CA GLU A 20 -10.05 4.12 -4.53
C GLU A 20 -9.13 3.38 -3.55
N MET A 21 -7.82 3.66 -3.57
CA MET A 21 -6.88 3.10 -2.60
C MET A 21 -7.19 3.58 -1.17
N ILE A 22 -7.41 4.88 -0.97
CA ILE A 22 -7.75 5.44 0.34
C ILE A 22 -9.03 4.81 0.91
N LEU A 23 -10.03 4.54 0.07
CA LEU A 23 -11.29 3.92 0.49
C LEU A 23 -11.15 2.43 0.89
N ARG A 24 -10.08 1.76 0.45
CA ARG A 24 -9.89 0.31 0.65
C ARG A 24 -8.87 -0.04 1.74
N VAL A 25 -8.14 0.94 2.27
CA VAL A 25 -7.12 0.69 3.30
C VAL A 25 -7.69 0.83 4.71
N GLU A 26 -7.10 0.11 5.66
CA GLU A 26 -7.47 0.22 7.07
C GLU A 26 -7.00 1.55 7.67
N ALA A 27 -7.65 2.00 8.76
CA ALA A 27 -7.35 3.28 9.40
C ALA A 27 -5.86 3.44 9.79
N GLY A 28 -5.21 2.34 10.21
CA GLY A 28 -3.78 2.35 10.56
C GLY A 28 -2.84 2.53 9.35
N GLN A 29 -3.33 2.42 8.12
CA GLN A 29 -2.57 2.54 6.89
C GLN A 29 -2.75 3.90 6.20
N LEU A 30 -3.68 4.73 6.68
CA LEU A 30 -3.95 6.08 6.13
C LEU A 30 -2.74 7.00 6.21
N SER A 31 -1.87 6.81 7.21
CA SER A 31 -0.59 7.53 7.34
C SER A 31 0.35 7.31 6.16
N HIS A 32 0.18 6.21 5.41
CA HIS A 32 0.97 5.88 4.22
C HIS A 32 0.33 6.39 2.91
N MET A 33 -0.87 6.99 2.95
CA MET A 33 -1.63 7.50 1.79
C MET A 33 -1.31 8.97 1.43
N THR A 34 -0.20 9.51 1.90
CA THR A 34 0.15 10.94 1.74
C THR A 34 0.72 11.30 0.38
N ALA A 35 1.28 10.33 -0.36
CA ALA A 35 1.84 10.57 -1.67
C ALA A 35 0.76 10.92 -2.71
N ARG A 36 1.16 11.66 -3.75
CA ARG A 36 0.28 12.04 -4.86
C ARG A 36 0.20 10.94 -5.93
N ASP A 37 1.27 10.17 -6.07
CA ASP A 37 1.35 9.04 -7.01
C ASP A 37 0.80 7.76 -6.35
N PRO A 38 -0.27 7.15 -6.89
CA PRO A 38 -0.79 5.86 -6.42
C PRO A 38 0.26 4.75 -6.38
N MET A 39 1.24 4.74 -7.29
CA MET A 39 2.26 3.68 -7.33
C MET A 39 3.19 3.74 -6.13
N GLU A 40 3.56 4.94 -5.70
CA GLU A 40 4.38 5.14 -4.50
C GLU A 40 3.63 4.71 -3.24
N ILE A 41 2.33 5.02 -3.17
CA ILE A 41 1.45 4.55 -2.10
C ILE A 41 1.42 3.02 -2.07
N TRP A 42 1.27 2.39 -3.23
CA TRP A 42 1.20 0.93 -3.35
C TRP A 42 2.48 0.25 -2.89
N GLU A 43 3.64 0.79 -3.26
CA GLU A 43 4.94 0.26 -2.83
C GLU A 43 5.15 0.38 -1.31
N ARG A 44 4.77 1.53 -0.73
CA ARG A 44 4.81 1.73 0.72
C ARG A 44 3.89 0.74 1.45
N LEU A 45 2.67 0.57 0.96
CA LEU A 45 1.72 -0.43 1.49
C LEU A 45 2.30 -1.84 1.43
N LYS A 46 2.89 -2.21 0.28
CA LYS A 46 3.52 -3.51 0.08
C LYS A 46 4.65 -3.73 1.09
N ASN A 47 5.51 -2.74 1.33
CA ASN A 47 6.59 -2.85 2.30
C ASN A 47 6.07 -3.02 3.74
N VAL A 48 5.04 -2.27 4.12
CA VAL A 48 4.42 -2.38 5.45
C VAL A 48 3.77 -3.75 5.63
N HIS A 49 3.04 -4.25 4.63
CA HIS A 49 2.37 -5.55 4.68
C HIS A 49 3.34 -6.73 4.61
N CYS A 50 4.34 -6.68 3.72
CA CYS A 50 5.38 -7.70 3.65
C CYS A 50 6.19 -7.75 4.94
N GLY A 51 6.52 -6.60 5.54
CA GLY A 51 7.18 -6.53 6.85
C GLY A 51 6.35 -7.15 7.97
N ARG A 52 5.05 -6.83 8.05
CA ARG A 52 4.14 -7.42 9.04
C ARG A 52 3.95 -8.92 8.85
N GLY A 53 3.65 -9.35 7.63
CA GLY A 53 3.45 -10.77 7.31
C GLY A 53 4.72 -11.59 7.58
N PHE A 54 5.88 -11.03 7.28
CA PHE A 54 7.18 -11.64 7.59
C PHE A 54 7.44 -11.73 9.09
N ALA A 55 7.20 -10.66 9.84
CA ALA A 55 7.36 -10.65 11.29
C ALA A 55 6.42 -11.65 11.98
N THR A 56 5.15 -11.72 11.57
CA THR A 56 4.19 -12.70 12.08
C THR A 56 4.60 -14.13 11.72
N SER A 57 5.02 -14.36 10.47
CA SER A 57 5.51 -15.68 10.03
C SER A 57 6.76 -16.10 10.80
N LEU A 58 7.68 -15.16 11.06
CA LEU A 58 8.88 -15.39 11.85
C LEU A 58 8.54 -15.67 13.32
N ALA A 59 7.58 -14.94 13.90
CA ALA A 59 7.11 -15.15 15.26
C ALA A 59 6.44 -16.53 15.42
N LEU A 60 5.59 -16.94 14.48
CA LEU A 60 4.97 -18.27 14.48
C LEU A 60 6.02 -19.37 14.28
N LYS A 61 7.00 -19.19 13.40
CA LYS A 61 8.11 -20.12 13.24
C LYS A 61 8.95 -20.23 14.51
N ARG A 62 9.25 -19.10 15.17
CA ARG A 62 9.95 -19.09 16.46
C ARG A 62 9.14 -19.83 17.50
N GLN A 63 7.86 -19.51 17.68
CA GLN A 63 6.97 -20.25 18.58
C GLN A 63 6.98 -21.75 18.30
N PHE A 64 6.86 -22.17 17.04
CA PHE A 64 6.91 -23.59 16.68
C PHE A 64 8.25 -24.25 17.05
N LEU A 65 9.37 -23.58 16.78
CA LEU A 65 10.71 -24.11 17.08
C LEU A 65 11.06 -24.09 18.57
N THR A 66 10.55 -23.11 19.32
CA THR A 66 10.74 -22.98 20.77
C THR A 66 9.70 -23.74 21.58
N SER A 67 8.58 -24.11 20.95
CA SER A 67 7.58 -25.02 21.49
C SER A 67 8.11 -26.46 21.38
N LYS A 68 9.17 -26.76 22.14
CA LYS A 68 9.55 -28.14 22.45
C LYS A 68 8.73 -28.65 23.64
N LYS A 69 8.30 -29.92 23.49
CA LYS A 69 7.53 -30.79 24.39
C LYS A 69 7.52 -30.43 25.88
#